data_AF-A8PWI6-F1
#
_entry.id   AF-A8PWI6-F1
#
_cell.length_a   1.000
_cell.length_b   1.000
_cell.length_c   1.000
_cell.angle_alpha   90.00
_cell.angle_beta   90.00
_cell.angle_gamma   90.00
#
_symmetry.space_group_name_H-M   'P 1'
#
loop_
_entity.id
_entity.type
_entity.pdbx_description
1 polymer ?
#
loop_
_entity_poly.entity_id
_entity_poly.type
_entity_poly.pdbx_seq_one_letter_code
_entity_poly.pdbx_strand_id
1 'polypeptide(L)'
;MPSLQLRLYQFDRLLEDMLPVLHAHFLRRGIKSTMYASQWFMTLFSYRFPLDVVYRILDAVFSEGIDAIFRFAIALLRKNEDTLLTLDFEHCLDFVKLYLTDVYCGTSKDSALTARQISELVRDAFQIKISQFTLDSYANEFYEQAKAASERQLESDALRLMNRNLRLRVQSLEEQLNHLSNEHVDLVKRVVTEKLSQEEMAEELVRYKVMYAEAVLQNDKTRYRSDSF
;
A
#
# COMPACT_ATOMS: atom_id res chain seq x y z
N MET A 1 -3.23 -5.98 -16.90
CA MET A 1 -3.41 -7.29 -17.56
C MET A 1 -2.72 -8.35 -16.71
N PRO A 2 -3.46 -9.12 -15.89
CA PRO A 2 -2.88 -10.09 -14.96
C PRO A 2 -2.04 -11.16 -15.66
N SER A 3 -2.36 -11.48 -16.92
CA SER A 3 -1.58 -12.41 -17.75
C SER A 3 -0.16 -11.92 -18.07
N LEU A 4 0.06 -10.61 -18.29
CA LEU A 4 1.41 -10.09 -18.55
C LEU A 4 2.26 -10.10 -17.28
N GLN A 5 1.67 -9.72 -16.14
CA GLN A 5 2.38 -9.74 -14.85
C GLN A 5 2.81 -11.15 -14.46
N LEU A 6 1.96 -12.16 -14.71
CA LEU A 6 2.30 -13.56 -14.57
C LEU A 6 3.51 -13.94 -15.44
N ARG A 7 3.50 -13.58 -16.73
CA ARG A 7 4.61 -13.88 -17.66
C ARG A 7 5.90 -13.18 -17.23
N LEU A 8 5.82 -11.93 -16.76
CA LEU A 8 7.00 -11.22 -16.24
C LEU A 8 7.54 -11.86 -14.97
N TYR A 9 6.69 -12.31 -14.06
CA TYR A 9 7.12 -13.04 -12.86
C TYR A 9 7.82 -14.36 -13.23
N GLN A 10 7.24 -15.14 -14.15
CA GLN A 10 7.88 -16.35 -14.67
C GLN A 10 9.25 -16.06 -15.28
N PHE A 11 9.36 -14.95 -16.02
CA PHE A 11 10.63 -14.52 -16.60
C PHE A 11 11.67 -14.13 -15.54
N ASP A 12 11.27 -13.39 -14.51
CA ASP A 12 12.17 -13.03 -13.40
C ASP A 12 12.68 -14.27 -12.67
N ARG A 13 11.83 -15.26 -12.42
CA ARG A 13 12.23 -16.55 -11.83
C ARG A 13 13.18 -17.34 -12.72
N LEU A 14 12.90 -17.39 -14.02
CA LEU A 14 13.81 -18.03 -14.97
C LEU A 14 15.17 -17.30 -15.05
N LEU A 15 15.17 -15.98 -14.93
CA LEU A 15 16.40 -15.19 -14.91
C LEU A 15 17.19 -15.48 -13.63
N GLU A 16 16.51 -15.59 -12.49
CA GLU A 16 17.11 -15.98 -11.21
C GLU A 16 17.77 -17.36 -11.28
N ASP A 17 17.09 -18.35 -11.87
CA ASP A 17 17.60 -19.73 -11.93
C ASP A 17 18.71 -19.93 -12.98
N MET A 18 18.60 -19.27 -14.13
CA MET A 18 19.51 -19.50 -15.27
C MET A 18 20.67 -18.51 -15.31
N LEU A 19 20.49 -17.27 -14.83
CA LEU A 19 21.49 -16.19 -14.83
C LEU A 19 21.51 -15.48 -13.46
N PRO A 20 21.84 -16.19 -12.36
CA PRO A 20 21.71 -15.66 -11.00
C PRO A 20 22.59 -14.43 -10.75
N VAL A 21 23.77 -14.35 -11.38
CA VAL A 21 24.70 -13.22 -11.25
C VAL A 21 24.09 -11.96 -11.87
N LEU A 22 23.57 -12.08 -13.09
CA LEU A 22 22.87 -11.00 -13.77
C LEU A 22 21.60 -10.57 -13.03
N HIS A 23 20.80 -11.53 -12.56
CA HIS A 23 19.60 -11.24 -11.78
C HIS A 23 19.94 -10.44 -10.50
N ALA A 24 20.94 -10.89 -9.73
CA ALA A 24 21.39 -10.17 -8.55
C ALA A 24 21.92 -8.77 -8.87
N HIS A 25 22.61 -8.60 -10.01
CA HIS A 25 23.04 -7.28 -10.48
C HIS A 25 21.83 -6.38 -10.78
N PHE A 26 20.83 -6.87 -11.51
CA PHE A 26 19.62 -6.12 -11.83
C PHE A 26 18.87 -5.71 -10.56
N LEU A 27 18.72 -6.61 -9.59
CA LEU A 27 18.11 -6.29 -8.30
C LEU A 27 18.88 -5.20 -7.54
N ARG A 28 20.21 -5.29 -7.49
CA ARG A 28 21.06 -4.28 -6.83
C ARG A 28 20.96 -2.90 -7.50
N ARG A 29 20.86 -2.88 -8.83
CA ARG A 29 20.68 -1.64 -9.60
C ARG A 29 19.24 -1.14 -9.65
N GLY A 30 18.27 -1.87 -9.10
CA GLY A 30 16.86 -1.51 -9.13
C GLY A 30 16.19 -1.69 -10.50
N ILE A 31 16.81 -2.46 -11.40
CA ILE A 31 16.27 -2.77 -12.74
C ILE A 31 15.20 -3.83 -12.59
N LYS A 32 13.97 -3.50 -13.03
CA LYS A 32 12.83 -4.42 -13.03
C LYS A 32 12.53 -4.91 -14.44
N SER A 33 12.19 -6.19 -14.61
CA SER A 33 11.75 -6.75 -15.89
C SER A 33 10.60 -5.98 -16.53
N THR A 34 9.70 -5.42 -15.72
CA THR A 34 8.59 -4.57 -16.19
C THR A 34 9.06 -3.36 -17.02
N MET A 35 10.29 -2.88 -16.83
CA MET A 35 10.85 -1.71 -17.52
C MET A 35 11.32 -2.00 -18.95
N TYR A 36 11.64 -3.26 -19.28
CA TYR A 36 12.19 -3.64 -20.58
C TYR A 36 11.47 -4.82 -21.23
N ALA A 37 11.15 -5.87 -20.46
CA ALA A 37 10.60 -7.12 -20.97
C ALA A 37 9.11 -7.02 -21.32
N SER A 38 8.37 -6.08 -20.73
CA SER A 38 6.93 -5.87 -21.04
C SER A 38 6.69 -5.74 -22.55
N GLN A 39 7.59 -5.04 -23.24
CA GLN A 39 7.49 -4.86 -24.68
C GLN A 39 7.77 -6.13 -25.47
N TRP A 40 8.71 -6.96 -25.02
CA TRP A 40 9.06 -8.23 -25.66
C TRP A 40 7.85 -9.17 -25.70
N PHE A 41 7.16 -9.34 -24.56
CA PHE A 41 5.98 -10.19 -24.47
C PHE A 41 4.77 -9.64 -25.22
N MET A 42 4.56 -8.31 -25.20
CA MET A 42 3.40 -7.69 -25.85
C MET A 42 3.52 -7.62 -27.37
N THR A 43 4.73 -7.47 -27.89
CA THR A 43 4.97 -7.24 -29.33
C THR A 43 5.70 -8.41 -30.01
N LEU A 44 5.99 -9.49 -29.29
CA LEU A 44 6.77 -10.62 -29.80
C LEU A 44 8.11 -10.17 -30.40
N PHE A 45 8.79 -9.24 -29.70
CA PHE A 45 10.01 -8.55 -30.14
C PHE A 45 9.90 -7.65 -31.40
N SER A 46 8.74 -7.59 -32.08
CA SER A 46 8.59 -6.90 -33.38
C SER A 46 8.84 -5.39 -33.38
N TYR A 47 8.83 -4.73 -32.22
CA TYR A 47 8.87 -3.27 -32.18
C TYR A 47 10.26 -2.64 -32.42
N ARG A 48 11.34 -3.26 -31.93
CA ARG A 48 12.72 -2.71 -32.05
C ARG A 48 13.71 -3.66 -32.69
N PHE A 49 13.35 -4.93 -32.86
CA PHE A 49 14.27 -5.94 -33.36
C PHE A 49 14.25 -5.97 -34.89
N PRO A 50 15.37 -6.29 -35.55
CA PRO A 50 15.40 -6.50 -37.00
C PRO A 50 14.38 -7.56 -37.42
N LEU A 51 13.66 -7.32 -38.52
CA LEU A 51 12.59 -8.22 -38.99
C LEU A 51 13.07 -9.65 -39.21
N ASP A 52 14.30 -9.85 -39.68
CA ASP A 52 14.87 -11.18 -39.88
C ASP A 52 14.96 -12.00 -38.58
N VAL A 53 15.26 -11.34 -37.45
CA VAL A 53 15.26 -11.97 -36.12
C VAL A 53 13.82 -12.24 -35.67
N VAL A 54 12.94 -11.25 -35.84
CA VAL A 54 11.53 -11.35 -35.45
C VAL A 54 10.85 -12.52 -36.16
N TYR A 55 11.09 -12.72 -37.46
CA TYR A 55 10.53 -13.85 -38.21
C TYR A 55 10.97 -15.20 -37.64
N ARG A 56 12.24 -15.35 -37.26
CA ARG A 56 12.71 -16.60 -36.63
C ARG A 56 12.12 -16.83 -35.24
N ILE A 57 11.92 -15.77 -34.48
CA ILE A 57 11.23 -15.85 -33.19
C ILE A 57 9.77 -16.27 -33.41
N LEU A 58 9.10 -15.67 -34.39
CA LEU A 58 7.71 -16.02 -34.74
C LEU A 58 7.59 -17.46 -35.24
N ASP A 59 8.52 -17.95 -36.07
CA ASP A 59 8.55 -19.35 -36.51
C ASP A 59 8.59 -20.31 -35.29
N ALA A 60 9.45 -20.02 -34.32
CA ALA A 60 9.55 -20.80 -33.08
C ALA A 60 8.29 -20.67 -32.21
N VAL A 61 7.70 -19.48 -32.13
CA VAL A 61 6.45 -19.25 -31.39
C VAL A 61 5.28 -19.99 -32.03
N PHE A 62 5.19 -20.07 -33.35
CA PHE A 62 4.16 -20.85 -34.03
C PHE A 62 4.39 -22.36 -33.90
N SER A 63 5.64 -22.80 -33.81
CA SER A 63 5.98 -24.23 -33.66
C SER A 63 5.79 -24.75 -32.24
N GLU A 64 6.23 -24.01 -31.21
CA GLU A 64 6.29 -24.48 -29.82
C GLU A 64 5.39 -23.69 -28.86
N GLY A 65 4.79 -22.59 -29.33
CA GLY A 65 3.96 -21.70 -28.53
C GLY A 65 4.70 -20.48 -27.98
N ILE A 66 3.96 -19.68 -27.20
CA ILE A 66 4.42 -18.40 -26.61
C ILE A 66 5.63 -18.59 -25.67
N ASP A 67 5.84 -19.81 -25.15
CA ASP A 67 6.94 -20.08 -24.24
C ASP A 67 8.32 -19.97 -24.90
N ALA A 68 8.38 -20.03 -26.24
CA ALA A 68 9.59 -19.74 -27.00
C ALA A 68 10.15 -18.33 -26.70
N ILE A 69 9.28 -17.35 -26.41
CA ILE A 69 9.69 -15.98 -26.08
C ILE A 69 10.64 -15.96 -24.87
N PHE A 70 10.39 -16.78 -23.84
CA PHE A 70 11.27 -16.87 -22.67
C PHE A 70 12.66 -17.36 -23.06
N ARG A 71 12.75 -18.37 -23.94
CA ARG A 71 14.02 -18.93 -24.39
C ARG A 71 14.84 -17.88 -25.13
N PHE A 72 14.22 -17.14 -26.05
CA PHE A 72 14.90 -16.06 -26.77
C PHE A 72 15.32 -14.92 -25.82
N ALA A 73 14.45 -14.52 -24.89
CA ALA A 73 14.78 -13.48 -23.91
C ALA A 73 16.00 -13.85 -23.05
N ILE A 74 16.05 -15.09 -22.53
CA ILE A 74 17.18 -15.57 -21.73
C ILE A 74 18.44 -15.75 -22.60
N ALA A 75 18.32 -16.27 -23.82
CA ALA A 75 19.47 -16.41 -24.73
C ALA A 75 20.14 -15.06 -25.03
N LEU A 76 19.32 -14.04 -25.32
CA LEU A 76 19.78 -12.69 -25.59
C LEU A 76 20.48 -12.06 -24.38
N LEU A 77 19.93 -12.24 -23.18
CA LEU A 77 20.56 -11.75 -21.94
C LEU A 77 21.87 -12.51 -21.64
N ARG A 78 21.87 -13.84 -21.81
CA ARG A 78 23.05 -14.68 -21.55
C ARG A 78 24.23 -14.31 -22.43
N LYS A 79 24.02 -14.00 -23.70
CA LYS A 79 25.11 -13.56 -24.59
C LYS A 79 25.65 -12.18 -24.25
N ASN A 80 24.84 -11.33 -23.63
CA ASN A 80 25.20 -9.97 -23.27
C ASN A 80 25.58 -9.83 -21.79
N GLU A 81 25.66 -10.95 -21.03
CA GLU A 81 25.82 -10.94 -19.58
C GLU A 81 27.06 -10.15 -19.14
N ASP A 82 28.22 -10.43 -19.73
CA ASP A 82 29.49 -9.76 -19.39
C ASP A 82 29.40 -8.24 -19.57
N THR A 83 28.78 -7.79 -20.67
CA THR A 83 28.57 -6.37 -20.94
C THR A 83 27.61 -5.78 -19.92
N LEU A 84 26.46 -6.42 -19.69
CA LEU A 84 25.41 -5.94 -18.79
C LEU A 84 25.90 -5.79 -17.34
N LEU A 85 26.78 -6.68 -16.86
CA LEU A 85 27.33 -6.63 -15.51
C LEU A 85 28.24 -5.41 -15.26
N THR A 86 28.77 -4.80 -16.32
CA THR A 86 29.66 -3.64 -16.22
C THR A 86 28.93 -2.30 -16.25
N LEU A 87 27.67 -2.29 -16.71
CA LEU A 87 26.91 -1.06 -16.95
C LEU A 87 26.23 -0.53 -15.69
N ASP A 88 25.93 0.76 -15.70
CA ASP A 88 25.08 1.43 -14.71
C ASP A 88 23.59 1.37 -15.11
N PHE A 89 22.69 1.79 -14.22
CA PHE A 89 21.24 1.66 -14.39
C PHE A 89 20.71 2.18 -15.75
N GLU A 90 21.01 3.43 -16.10
CA GLU A 90 20.51 4.06 -17.33
C GLU A 90 21.08 3.36 -18.58
N HIS A 91 22.41 3.22 -18.62
CA HIS A 91 23.11 2.56 -19.72
C HIS A 91 22.67 1.11 -19.90
N CYS A 92 22.44 0.37 -18.81
CA CYS A 92 21.96 -1.00 -18.85
C CYS A 92 20.54 -1.08 -19.43
N LEU A 93 19.63 -0.19 -19.02
CA LEU A 93 18.27 -0.16 -19.56
C LEU A 93 18.25 0.19 -21.06
N ASP A 94 19.05 1.16 -21.47
CA ASP A 94 19.17 1.54 -22.88
C ASP A 94 19.80 0.43 -23.70
N PHE A 95 20.81 -0.25 -23.15
CA PHE A 95 21.44 -1.40 -23.78
C PHE A 95 20.46 -2.55 -24.00
N VAL A 96 19.69 -2.92 -22.98
CA VAL A 96 18.70 -3.99 -23.07
C VAL A 96 17.58 -3.64 -24.08
N LYS A 97 17.26 -2.36 -24.27
CA LYS A 97 16.21 -1.90 -25.20
C LYS A 97 16.68 -1.72 -26.64
N LEU A 98 17.93 -1.33 -26.86
CA LEU A 98 18.42 -0.86 -28.16
C LEU A 98 19.52 -1.74 -28.75
N TYR A 99 20.38 -2.35 -27.94
CA TYR A 99 21.63 -2.97 -28.38
C TYR A 99 21.68 -4.49 -28.12
N LEU A 100 20.60 -5.06 -27.59
CA LEU A 100 20.53 -6.49 -27.25
C LEU A 100 20.73 -7.41 -28.47
N THR A 101 20.30 -6.96 -29.66
CA THR A 101 20.45 -7.70 -30.92
C THR A 101 21.79 -7.55 -31.59
N ASP A 102 22.60 -6.56 -31.21
CA ASP A 102 23.81 -6.19 -31.94
C ASP A 102 24.87 -7.29 -31.90
N VAL A 103 24.85 -8.14 -30.86
CA VAL A 103 25.69 -9.34 -30.76
C VAL A 103 25.40 -10.35 -31.89
N TYR A 104 24.15 -10.42 -32.34
CA TYR A 104 23.69 -11.37 -33.37
C TYR A 104 23.48 -10.72 -34.74
N CYS A 105 23.36 -9.40 -34.81
CA CYS A 105 23.10 -8.67 -36.05
C CYS A 105 24.20 -7.65 -36.36
N GLY A 106 25.43 -7.89 -35.89
CA GLY A 106 26.57 -6.99 -36.05
C GLY A 106 26.61 -6.32 -37.42
N THR A 107 27.08 -5.06 -37.46
CA THR A 107 26.94 -4.05 -38.54
C THR A 107 27.36 -4.43 -39.97
N SER A 108 27.71 -5.69 -40.26
CA SER A 108 28.03 -6.18 -41.60
C SER A 108 26.78 -6.32 -42.47
N LYS A 109 26.78 -5.67 -43.64
CA LYS A 109 25.72 -5.72 -44.66
C LYS A 109 25.65 -7.04 -45.44
N ASP A 110 26.40 -8.06 -45.05
CA ASP A 110 26.45 -9.35 -45.74
C ASP A 110 25.29 -10.24 -45.27
N SER A 111 24.23 -10.34 -46.08
CA SER A 111 23.03 -11.14 -45.78
C SER A 111 23.33 -12.59 -45.40
N ALA A 112 24.41 -13.17 -45.94
CA ALA A 112 24.83 -14.54 -45.61
C ALA A 112 25.41 -14.69 -44.20
N LEU A 113 26.11 -13.67 -43.70
CA LEU A 113 26.68 -13.68 -42.34
C LEU A 113 25.58 -13.43 -41.31
N THR A 114 24.68 -12.48 -41.59
CA THR A 114 23.51 -12.21 -40.76
C THR A 114 22.61 -13.44 -40.63
N ALA A 115 22.36 -14.18 -41.72
CA ALA A 115 21.58 -15.42 -41.68
C ALA A 115 22.22 -16.51 -40.79
N ARG A 116 23.56 -16.62 -40.80
CA ARG A 116 24.29 -17.55 -39.92
C ARG A 116 24.21 -17.15 -38.45
N GLN A 117 24.36 -15.87 -38.15
CA GLN A 117 24.29 -15.36 -36.78
C GLN A 117 22.88 -15.46 -36.19
N ILE A 118 21.84 -15.21 -37.01
CA ILE A 118 20.45 -15.43 -36.59
C ILE A 118 20.19 -16.92 -36.35
N SER A 119 20.76 -17.80 -37.17
CA SER A 119 20.66 -19.25 -36.96
C SER A 119 21.36 -19.70 -35.67
N GLU A 120 22.44 -19.03 -35.29
CA GLU A 120 23.10 -19.20 -33.99
C GLU A 120 22.22 -18.71 -32.83
N LEU A 121 21.53 -17.57 -32.95
CA LEU A 121 20.53 -17.15 -31.95
C LEU A 121 19.46 -18.21 -31.72
N VAL A 122 18.90 -18.76 -32.80
CA VAL A 122 17.89 -19.83 -32.69
C VAL A 122 18.49 -21.05 -32.02
N ARG A 123 19.70 -21.47 -32.40
CA ARG A 123 20.38 -22.60 -31.75
C ARG A 123 20.60 -22.37 -30.25
N ASP A 124 21.06 -21.19 -29.86
CA ASP A 124 21.31 -20.83 -28.46
C ASP A 124 20.01 -20.80 -27.66
N ALA A 125 18.92 -20.26 -28.24
CA ALA A 125 17.60 -20.27 -27.62
C ALA A 125 17.07 -21.70 -27.42
N PHE A 126 17.25 -22.59 -28.40
CA PHE A 126 16.81 -23.99 -28.29
C PHE A 126 17.64 -24.84 -27.34
N GLN A 127 18.87 -24.44 -27.00
CA GLN A 127 19.64 -25.09 -25.92
C GLN A 127 19.03 -24.85 -24.54
N ILE A 128 18.27 -23.76 -24.37
CA ILE A 128 17.63 -23.40 -23.11
C ILE A 128 16.35 -24.23 -22.97
N LYS A 129 16.43 -25.32 -22.21
CA LYS A 129 15.29 -26.19 -21.93
C LYS A 129 14.46 -25.63 -20.79
N ILE A 130 13.37 -24.95 -21.14
CA ILE A 130 12.35 -24.52 -20.18
C ILE A 130 11.25 -25.58 -20.18
N SER A 131 11.04 -26.24 -19.04
CA SER A 131 9.98 -27.23 -18.86
C SER A 131 8.64 -26.52 -18.61
N GLN A 132 7.55 -27.06 -19.16
CA GLN A 132 6.21 -26.55 -18.85
C GLN A 132 5.90 -26.69 -17.35
N PHE A 133 6.36 -27.78 -16.72
CA PHE A 133 6.19 -28.00 -15.29
C PHE A 133 6.82 -26.89 -14.43
N THR A 134 8.00 -26.39 -14.81
CA THR A 134 8.64 -25.29 -14.07
C THR A 134 7.87 -23.98 -14.24
N LEU A 135 7.35 -23.70 -15.44
CA LEU A 135 6.52 -22.53 -15.67
C LEU A 135 5.20 -22.59 -14.88
N ASP A 136 4.58 -23.76 -14.80
CA ASP A 136 3.37 -23.99 -14.01
C ASP A 136 3.63 -23.85 -12.51
N SER A 137 4.79 -24.31 -12.03
CA SER A 137 5.22 -24.09 -10.65
C SER A 137 5.32 -22.59 -10.33
N TYR A 138 6.02 -21.81 -11.16
CA TYR A 138 6.11 -20.36 -10.96
C TYR A 138 4.76 -19.67 -11.12
N ALA A 139 3.86 -20.19 -11.96
CA ALA A 139 2.51 -19.65 -12.07
C ALA A 139 1.70 -19.85 -10.79
N ASN A 140 1.79 -21.04 -10.19
CA ASN A 140 1.15 -21.32 -8.91
C ASN A 140 1.70 -20.41 -7.79
N GLU A 141 3.02 -20.22 -7.71
CA GLU A 141 3.63 -19.28 -6.77
C GLU A 141 3.08 -17.85 -6.95
N PHE A 142 2.95 -17.38 -8.19
CA PHE A 142 2.41 -16.06 -8.48
C PHE A 142 0.96 -15.93 -8.01
N TYR A 143 0.11 -16.93 -8.30
CA TYR A 143 -1.29 -16.91 -7.88
C TYR A 143 -1.42 -16.96 -6.35
N GLU A 144 -0.58 -17.74 -5.68
CA GLU A 144 -0.55 -17.79 -4.22
C GLU A 144 -0.13 -16.44 -3.62
N GLN A 145 0.91 -15.81 -4.17
CA GLN A 145 1.35 -14.47 -3.75
C GLN A 145 0.28 -13.40 -4.01
N ALA A 146 -0.37 -13.44 -5.17
CA ALA A 146 -1.44 -12.51 -5.52
C ALA A 146 -2.66 -12.68 -4.60
N LYS A 147 -3.03 -13.92 -4.28
CA LYS A 147 -4.10 -14.24 -3.34
C LYS A 147 -3.76 -13.74 -1.94
N ALA A 148 -2.59 -14.07 -1.42
CA ALA A 148 -2.13 -13.64 -0.11
C ALA A 148 -2.00 -12.12 0.00
N ALA A 149 -1.64 -11.42 -1.09
CA ALA A 149 -1.62 -9.95 -1.13
C ALA A 149 -3.03 -9.36 -1.08
N SER A 150 -3.99 -9.93 -1.80
CA SER A 150 -5.40 -9.54 -1.77
C SER A 150 -6.01 -9.74 -0.37
N GLU A 151 -5.74 -10.90 0.25
CA GLU A 151 -6.18 -11.20 1.62
C GLU A 151 -5.62 -10.19 2.63
N ARG A 152 -4.31 -9.92 2.59
CA ARG A 152 -3.67 -8.89 3.42
C ARG A 152 -4.26 -7.50 3.20
N GLN A 153 -4.62 -7.16 1.96
CA GLN A 153 -5.25 -5.89 1.65
C GLN A 153 -6.66 -5.79 2.25
N LEU A 154 -7.47 -6.84 2.12
CA LEU A 154 -8.81 -6.92 2.71
C LEU A 154 -8.76 -6.85 4.24
N GLU A 155 -7.82 -7.55 4.86
CA GLU A 155 -7.58 -7.48 6.31
C GLU A 155 -7.21 -6.06 6.75
N SER A 156 -6.28 -5.42 6.03
CA SER A 156 -5.90 -4.03 6.29
C SER A 156 -7.09 -3.08 6.17
N ASP A 157 -7.92 -3.23 5.15
CA ASP A 157 -9.09 -2.35 4.94
C ASP A 157 -10.19 -2.61 5.97
N ALA A 158 -10.40 -3.86 6.39
CA ALA A 158 -11.29 -4.21 7.49
C ALA A 158 -10.82 -3.59 8.82
N LEU A 159 -9.51 -3.66 9.11
CA LEU A 159 -8.91 -3.03 10.29
C LEU A 159 -9.03 -1.50 10.23
N ARG A 160 -8.87 -0.88 9.06
CA ARG A 160 -9.07 0.56 8.88
C ARG A 160 -10.51 0.98 9.13
N LEU A 161 -11.48 0.20 8.65
CA LEU A 161 -12.90 0.44 8.89
C LEU A 161 -13.26 0.30 10.38
N MET A 162 -12.77 -0.75 11.03
CA MET A 162 -12.98 -0.97 12.45
C MET A 162 -12.36 0.16 13.30
N ASN A 163 -11.13 0.56 12.99
CA ASN A 163 -10.49 1.70 13.64
C ASN A 163 -11.28 3.00 13.47
N ARG A 164 -11.85 3.23 12.27
CA ARG A 164 -12.73 4.39 12.04
C ARG A 164 -13.98 4.32 12.92
N ASN A 165 -14.64 3.17 13.00
CA ASN A 165 -15.83 2.99 13.82
C ASN A 165 -15.54 3.16 15.32
N LEU A 166 -14.43 2.58 15.80
CA LEU A 166 -13.99 2.75 17.18
C LEU A 166 -13.70 4.22 17.52
N ARG A 167 -13.05 4.96 16.62
CA ARG A 167 -12.83 6.41 16.80
C ARG A 167 -14.14 7.18 16.93
N LEU A 168 -15.12 6.90 16.07
CA LEU A 168 -16.45 7.51 16.17
C LEU A 168 -17.16 7.17 17.49
N ARG A 169 -17.01 5.92 17.96
CA ARG A 169 -17.58 5.50 19.24
C ARG A 169 -16.93 6.22 20.41
N VAL A 170 -15.60 6.37 20.39
CA VAL A 170 -14.85 7.14 21.39
C VAL A 170 -15.32 8.59 21.41
N GLN A 171 -15.40 9.24 20.25
CA GLN A 171 -15.89 10.62 20.15
C GLN A 171 -17.31 10.77 20.72
N SER A 172 -18.22 9.86 20.38
CA SER A 172 -19.59 9.87 20.93
C SER A 172 -19.62 9.69 22.45
N LEU A 173 -18.76 8.84 23.00
CA LEU A 173 -18.65 8.65 24.45
C LEU A 173 -18.03 9.87 25.15
N GLU A 174 -17.04 10.52 24.53
CA GLU A 174 -16.45 11.76 25.02
C GLU A 174 -17.48 12.90 25.04
N GLU A 175 -18.30 13.03 23.99
CA GLU A 175 -19.41 13.98 23.94
C GLU A 175 -20.45 13.70 25.05
N GLN A 176 -20.80 12.44 25.29
CA GLN A 176 -21.70 12.05 26.39
C GLN A 176 -21.11 12.36 27.77
N LEU A 177 -19.82 12.10 27.98
CA LEU A 177 -19.13 12.43 29.22
C LEU A 177 -19.08 13.94 29.46
N ASN A 178 -18.80 14.73 28.42
CA ASN A 178 -18.80 16.19 28.51
C ASN A 178 -20.21 16.74 28.82
N HIS A 179 -21.24 16.19 28.19
CA HIS A 179 -22.63 16.55 28.49
C HIS A 179 -22.97 16.28 29.97
N LEU A 180 -22.70 15.06 30.44
CA LEU A 180 -22.96 14.66 31.82
C LEU A 180 -22.15 15.50 32.82
N SER A 181 -20.89 15.81 32.49
CA SER A 181 -20.05 16.69 33.31
C SER A 181 -20.65 18.10 33.44
N ASN A 182 -21.18 18.66 32.34
CA ASN A 182 -21.86 19.96 32.39
C ASN A 182 -23.14 19.91 33.23
N GLU A 183 -23.96 18.87 33.07
CA GLU A 183 -25.15 18.67 33.90
C GLU A 183 -24.82 18.57 35.39
N HIS A 184 -23.75 17.85 35.74
CA HIS A 184 -23.28 17.75 37.12
C HIS A 184 -22.86 19.12 37.66
N VAL A 185 -22.12 19.92 36.89
CA VAL A 185 -21.72 21.27 37.30
C VAL A 185 -22.94 22.16 37.53
N ASP A 186 -23.94 22.09 36.66
CA ASP A 186 -25.16 22.91 36.80
C ASP A 186 -26.06 22.44 37.94
N LEU A 187 -26.11 21.14 38.23
CA LEU A 187 -26.80 20.62 39.41
C LEU A 187 -26.10 21.09 40.70
N VAL A 188 -24.77 21.01 40.76
CA VAL A 188 -23.99 21.51 41.89
C VAL A 188 -24.21 23.02 42.09
N LYS A 189 -24.17 23.82 41.01
CA LYS A 189 -24.49 25.26 41.09
C LYS A 189 -25.89 25.50 41.65
N ARG A 190 -26.91 24.77 41.17
CA ARG A 190 -28.29 24.88 41.68
C ARG A 190 -28.38 24.56 43.17
N VAL A 191 -27.77 23.47 43.60
CA VAL A 191 -27.75 23.08 45.02
C VAL A 191 -27.06 24.15 45.87
N VAL A 192 -25.94 24.71 45.41
CA VAL A 192 -25.26 25.81 46.13
C VAL A 192 -26.15 27.04 46.22
N THR A 193 -26.83 27.44 45.14
CA THR A 193 -27.74 28.60 45.16
C THR A 193 -28.95 28.38 46.07
N GLU A 194 -29.51 27.16 46.09
CA GLU A 194 -30.61 26.81 47.00
C GLU A 194 -30.15 26.77 48.46
N LYS A 195 -28.91 26.32 48.73
CA LYS A 195 -28.35 26.35 50.07
C LYS A 195 -28.15 27.77 50.58
N LEU A 196 -27.62 28.66 49.73
CA LEU A 196 -27.48 30.07 50.07
C LEU A 196 -28.82 30.74 50.35
N SER A 197 -29.85 30.51 49.52
CA SER A 197 -31.18 31.09 49.77
C SER A 197 -31.86 30.48 51.01
N GLN A 198 -31.64 29.20 51.31
CA GLN A 198 -32.08 28.59 52.56
C GLN A 198 -31.44 29.27 53.78
N GLU A 199 -30.15 29.57 53.70
CA GLU A 199 -29.42 30.29 54.76
C GLU A 199 -29.95 31.72 54.91
N GLU A 200 -30.14 32.46 53.81
CA GLU A 200 -30.72 33.82 53.83
C GLU A 200 -32.12 33.84 54.47
N MET A 201 -33.01 32.94 54.06
CA MET A 201 -34.35 32.83 54.65
C MET A 201 -34.29 32.47 56.15
N ALA A 202 -33.32 31.64 56.55
CA ALA A 202 -33.12 31.30 57.96
C ALA A 202 -32.64 32.51 58.77
N GLU A 203 -31.72 33.32 58.23
CA GLU A 203 -31.28 34.57 58.84
C GLU A 203 -32.42 35.59 58.97
N GLU A 204 -33.23 35.78 57.93
CA GLU A 204 -34.41 36.64 57.98
C GLU A 204 -35.40 36.18 59.06
N LEU A 205 -35.64 34.87 59.14
CA LEU A 205 -36.54 34.29 60.15
C LEU A 205 -36.02 34.51 61.58
N VAL A 206 -34.70 34.47 61.78
CA VAL A 206 -34.07 34.85 63.05
C VAL A 206 -34.28 36.33 63.34
N ARG A 207 -34.04 37.24 62.37
CA ARG A 207 -34.29 38.68 62.54
C ARG A 207 -35.74 39.00 62.90
N TYR A 208 -36.70 38.39 62.19
CA TYR A 208 -38.12 38.56 62.47
C TYR A 208 -38.48 38.08 63.88
N LYS A 209 -37.94 36.93 64.33
CA LYS A 209 -38.13 36.44 65.70
C LYS A 209 -37.59 37.41 66.75
N VAL A 210 -36.43 38.01 66.52
CA VAL A 210 -35.84 39.01 67.42
C VAL A 210 -36.72 40.27 67.48
N MET A 211 -37.11 40.85 66.34
CA MET A 211 -37.98 42.03 66.31
C MET A 211 -39.33 41.76 67.00
N TYR A 212 -39.90 40.58 66.80
CA TYR A 212 -41.14 40.19 67.49
C TYR A 212 -40.93 40.13 69.01
N ALA A 213 -39.84 39.52 69.48
CA ALA A 213 -39.51 39.46 70.90
C ALA A 213 -39.31 40.87 71.50
N GLU A 214 -38.65 41.78 70.78
CA GLU A 214 -38.48 43.18 71.21
C GLU A 214 -39.81 43.94 71.29
N ALA A 215 -40.70 43.76 70.30
CA ALA A 215 -42.02 44.36 70.30
C ALA A 215 -42.89 43.85 71.47
N VAL A 216 -42.83 42.55 71.77
CA VAL A 216 -43.51 41.95 72.93
C VAL A 216 -42.97 42.55 74.24
N LEU A 217 -41.65 42.66 74.39
CA LEU A 217 -41.02 43.29 75.56
C LEU A 217 -41.39 44.78 75.70
N GLN A 218 -41.50 45.51 74.59
CA GLN A 218 -41.98 46.90 74.59
C GLN A 218 -43.43 46.99 75.04
N ASN A 219 -44.29 46.10 74.55
CA ASN A 219 -45.70 46.04 74.96
C ASN A 219 -45.86 45.71 76.45
N ASP A 220 -45.04 44.80 76.99
CA ASP A 220 -45.03 44.54 78.42
C ASP A 220 -44.58 45.79 79.20
N LYS A 221 -43.52 46.48 78.76
CA LYS A 221 -43.04 47.72 79.39
C LYS A 221 -44.07 48.86 79.35
N THR A 222 -44.83 49.02 78.27
CA THR A 222 -45.91 50.02 78.19
C THR A 222 -47.08 49.65 79.08
N ARG A 223 -47.39 48.35 79.23
CA ARG A 223 -48.40 47.84 80.17
C ARG A 223 -48.05 48.11 81.63
N TYR A 224 -46.80 47.91 82.03
CA TYR A 224 -46.34 48.28 83.38
C TYR A 224 -46.32 49.80 83.61
N ARG A 225 -46.13 50.60 82.55
CA ARG A 225 -46.19 52.08 82.63
C ARG A 225 -47.62 52.62 82.73
N SER A 226 -48.61 51.95 82.15
CA SER A 226 -50.02 52.30 82.28
C SER A 226 -50.63 51.93 83.65
N ASP A 227 -50.08 50.93 84.34
CA ASP A 227 -50.53 50.54 85.69
C ASP A 227 -49.88 51.37 86.82
N SER A 228 -49.05 52.37 86.50
CA SER A 228 -48.28 53.19 87.46
C SER A 228 -48.77 54.66 87.58
N PHE A 229 -49.94 55.00 87.04
CA PHE A 229 -50.58 56.33 87.17
C PHE A 229 -52.02 56.22 87.66
#